data_AF-A0A6N7CWX5-F1
#
_entry.id   AF-A0A6N7CWX5-F1
#
_cell.length_a   1.000
_cell.length_b   1.000
_cell.length_c   1.000
_cell.angle_alpha   90.00
_cell.angle_beta   90.00
_cell.angle_gamma   90.00
#
_symmetry.space_group_name_H-M   'P 1'
#
loop_
_entity.id
_entity.type
_entity.pdbx_description
1 polymer ?
#
loop_
_entity_poly.entity_id
_entity_poly.type
_entity_poly.pdbx_seq_one_letter_code
_entity_poly.pdbx_strand_id
1 'polypeptide(L)'
;MTKRKDQMKLGAFLLFTGHHVAAWRHKEAMQGTELADYVALTRMAEDAKFDAVFLADSLEVRLEKLAAASRKAHNGVLPFEPIALLSALAAVTNNIGLIATASATYTEPFNLARQFASLDRLSNGRAGWNLVTSPDPKASLNFGHDGQILHADRYERAEEFADVVLDLWRSWDDDAFIRDRETGEYFHPDKVRTLDHRGKHFRVRGPLNVARSEQGHPVLVQAGASEPGKELAARTAELVFAAQITLEESTRYYSDVKGRLLKYGRSDDDLKIMPGIFPVVGKTQAEADEKFEELQALVQPDVGLDFLSRFSGGFDLSGYLLDGPLPDMPETNWTKSR
;
A
#
# COMPACT_ATOMS: atom_id res chain seq x y z
N MET A 1 -6.62 32.76 8.29
CA MET A 1 -5.93 31.46 8.38
C MET A 1 -4.47 31.72 8.73
N THR A 2 -4.00 31.25 9.88
CA THR A 2 -2.58 31.31 10.24
C THR A 2 -1.79 30.42 9.29
N LYS A 3 -0.71 30.95 8.70
CA LYS A 3 0.15 30.19 7.79
C LYS A 3 0.84 29.09 8.59
N ARG A 4 0.58 27.82 8.23
CA ARG A 4 1.30 26.67 8.76
C ARG A 4 2.80 26.82 8.45
N LYS A 5 3.64 26.46 9.42
CA LYS A 5 5.11 26.51 9.30
C LYS A 5 5.72 25.14 8.99
N ASP A 6 4.93 24.08 9.08
CA ASP A 6 5.32 22.72 8.77
C ASP A 6 5.11 22.39 7.28
N GLN A 7 5.85 21.40 6.79
CA GLN A 7 5.80 20.94 5.41
C GLN A 7 4.77 19.83 5.21
N MET A 8 4.06 19.85 4.09
CA MET A 8 3.19 18.75 3.67
C MET A 8 4.05 17.58 3.20
N LYS A 9 3.71 16.37 3.65
CA LYS A 9 4.30 15.13 3.16
C LYS A 9 3.62 14.69 1.88
N LEU A 10 4.41 14.36 0.85
CA LEU A 10 3.91 14.01 -0.48
C LEU A 10 4.34 12.60 -0.85
N GLY A 11 3.35 11.75 -1.14
CA GLY A 11 3.56 10.37 -1.59
C GLY A 11 3.06 10.22 -3.02
N ALA A 12 3.90 9.67 -3.89
CA ALA A 12 3.54 9.38 -5.28
C ALA A 12 2.97 7.97 -5.34
N PHE A 13 1.64 7.86 -5.46
CA PHE A 13 1.00 6.58 -5.73
C PHE A 13 1.23 6.25 -7.21
N LEU A 14 2.14 5.31 -7.47
CA LEU A 14 2.56 5.01 -8.83
C LEU A 14 1.76 3.84 -9.40
N LEU A 15 1.26 4.11 -10.61
CA LEU A 15 0.77 3.10 -11.53
C LEU A 15 1.24 3.54 -12.91
N PHE A 16 2.03 2.72 -13.60
CA PHE A 16 2.78 3.09 -14.79
C PHE A 16 1.93 3.75 -15.90
N THR A 17 0.68 3.31 -16.05
CA THR A 17 -0.27 3.88 -17.01
C THR A 17 -1.13 5.02 -16.46
N GLY A 18 -1.03 5.32 -15.16
CA GLY A 18 -1.87 6.29 -14.43
C GLY A 18 -3.07 5.66 -13.72
N HIS A 19 -3.59 6.33 -12.68
CA HIS A 19 -4.69 5.86 -11.83
C HIS A 19 -6.10 6.12 -12.38
N HIS A 20 -6.25 6.91 -13.44
CA HIS A 20 -7.53 6.99 -14.12
C HIS A 20 -7.78 5.69 -14.91
N VAL A 21 -9.02 5.17 -14.91
CA VAL A 21 -9.34 3.85 -15.52
C VAL A 21 -8.96 3.76 -17.01
N ALA A 22 -8.96 4.90 -17.68
CA ALA A 22 -8.60 5.04 -19.08
C ALA A 22 -7.23 5.71 -19.32
N ALA A 23 -6.44 5.96 -18.26
CA ALA A 23 -5.18 6.70 -18.35
C ALA A 23 -4.22 6.10 -19.38
N TRP A 24 -4.17 4.77 -19.48
CA TRP A 24 -3.32 4.04 -20.44
C TRP A 24 -3.57 4.40 -21.91
N ARG A 25 -4.75 4.96 -22.24
CA ARG A 25 -5.11 5.39 -23.60
C ARG A 25 -4.66 6.82 -23.90
N HIS A 26 -4.27 7.58 -22.89
CA HIS A 26 -3.83 8.95 -23.09
C HIS A 26 -2.52 8.97 -23.88
N LYS A 27 -2.39 9.88 -24.84
CA LYS A 27 -1.22 9.94 -25.76
C LYS A 27 0.12 10.14 -25.05
N GLU A 28 0.09 10.74 -23.86
CA GLU A 28 1.27 10.99 -23.03
C GLU A 28 1.51 9.91 -21.96
N ALA A 29 0.61 8.92 -21.84
CA ALA A 29 0.80 7.84 -20.88
C ALA A 29 1.95 6.91 -21.33
N MET A 30 2.71 6.43 -20.36
CA MET A 30 3.68 5.36 -20.59
C MET A 30 2.93 4.08 -20.95
N GLN A 31 3.32 3.44 -22.05
CA GLN A 31 2.78 2.17 -22.50
C GLN A 31 3.65 0.98 -22.07
N GLY A 32 4.92 1.24 -21.78
CA GLY A 32 5.88 0.24 -21.33
C GLY A 32 5.57 -0.24 -19.91
N THR A 33 5.96 -1.48 -19.66
CA THR A 33 5.89 -2.10 -18.34
C THR A 33 7.27 -2.54 -17.87
N GLU A 34 8.31 -1.94 -18.46
CA GLU A 34 9.69 -2.32 -18.25
C GLU A 34 10.25 -1.63 -17.01
N LEU A 35 11.33 -2.17 -16.44
CA LEU A 35 12.00 -1.56 -15.30
C LEU A 35 12.37 -0.08 -15.56
N ALA A 36 12.78 0.25 -16.80
CA ALA A 36 13.17 1.60 -17.18
C ALA A 36 12.06 2.64 -16.97
N ASP A 37 10.80 2.26 -17.19
CA ASP A 37 9.64 3.14 -16.99
C ASP A 37 9.48 3.49 -15.51
N TYR A 38 9.60 2.50 -14.63
CA TYR A 38 9.55 2.69 -13.18
C TYR A 38 10.75 3.49 -12.66
N VAL A 39 11.95 3.31 -13.22
CA VAL A 39 13.11 4.14 -12.90
C VAL A 39 12.85 5.61 -13.23
N ALA A 40 12.29 5.88 -14.42
CA ALA A 40 11.98 7.23 -14.86
C ALA A 40 10.94 7.91 -13.94
N LEU A 41 9.83 7.22 -13.63
CA LEU A 41 8.79 7.73 -12.73
C LEU A 41 9.30 7.97 -11.30
N THR A 42 10.09 7.04 -10.77
CA THR A 42 10.62 7.16 -9.40
C THR A 42 11.62 8.31 -9.29
N ARG A 43 12.51 8.48 -10.28
CA ARG A 43 13.43 9.63 -10.33
C ARG A 43 12.71 10.96 -10.49
N MET A 44 11.66 11.00 -11.32
CA MET A 44 10.84 12.20 -11.45
C MET A 44 10.22 12.60 -10.11
N ALA A 45 9.68 11.64 -9.35
CA ALA A 45 9.15 11.90 -8.01
C ALA A 45 10.25 12.38 -7.03
N GLU A 46 11.42 11.74 -7.05
CA GLU A 46 12.57 12.12 -6.21
C GLU A 46 13.09 13.54 -6.51
N ASP A 47 13.25 13.88 -7.79
CA ASP A 47 13.69 15.19 -8.24
C ASP A 47 12.66 16.27 -7.86
N ALA A 48 11.37 15.94 -7.92
CA ALA A 48 10.26 16.77 -7.48
C ALA A 48 10.06 16.82 -5.95
N LYS A 49 10.95 16.19 -5.16
CA LYS A 49 10.97 16.22 -3.69
C LYS A 49 9.77 15.53 -3.02
N PHE A 50 9.18 14.53 -3.69
CA PHE A 50 8.25 13.63 -3.01
C PHE A 50 8.99 12.84 -1.91
N ASP A 51 8.32 12.63 -0.78
CA ASP A 51 8.87 11.89 0.35
C ASP A 51 8.92 10.39 0.08
N ALA A 52 7.98 9.85 -0.71
CA ALA A 52 7.94 8.43 -1.03
C ALA A 52 7.25 8.13 -2.38
N VAL A 53 7.64 7.01 -2.99
CA VAL A 53 6.79 6.30 -3.95
C VAL A 53 6.07 5.16 -3.26
N PHE A 54 4.85 4.90 -3.69
CA PHE A 54 4.01 3.83 -3.19
C PHE A 54 3.55 2.92 -4.32
N LEU A 55 3.77 1.63 -4.16
CA LEU A 55 3.27 0.58 -5.04
C LEU A 55 2.19 -0.23 -4.32
N ALA A 56 0.95 -0.12 -4.82
CA ALA A 56 -0.12 -1.03 -4.43
C ALA A 56 0.09 -2.41 -5.06
N ASP A 57 -0.53 -3.43 -4.46
CA ASP A 57 -0.46 -4.79 -4.94
C ASP A 57 -1.83 -5.47 -4.95
N SER A 58 -1.96 -6.50 -5.78
CA SER A 58 -3.13 -7.37 -5.85
C SER A 58 -2.65 -8.80 -6.03
N LEU A 59 -3.18 -9.71 -5.21
CA LEU A 59 -2.86 -11.14 -5.27
C LEU A 59 -3.91 -11.94 -6.06
N GLU A 60 -4.75 -11.24 -6.81
CA GLU A 60 -5.67 -11.80 -7.80
C GLU A 60 -5.69 -10.95 -9.07
N VAL A 61 -5.99 -11.61 -10.18
CA VAL A 61 -6.37 -10.97 -11.45
C VAL A 61 -7.90 -10.88 -11.55
N ARG A 62 -8.39 -9.81 -12.15
CA ARG A 62 -9.81 -9.48 -12.30
C ARG A 62 -10.18 -9.56 -13.78
N LEU A 63 -10.36 -10.79 -14.27
CA LEU A 63 -10.55 -11.13 -15.68
C LEU A 63 -11.94 -11.75 -15.98
N GLU A 64 -12.91 -11.59 -15.07
CA GLU A 64 -14.25 -12.21 -15.16
C GLU A 64 -15.00 -11.77 -16.41
N LYS A 65 -14.96 -10.46 -16.71
CA LYS A 65 -15.49 -9.89 -17.94
C LYS A 65 -14.34 -9.61 -18.90
N LEU A 66 -13.82 -10.65 -19.56
CA LEU A 66 -12.64 -10.58 -20.42
C LEU A 66 -12.64 -9.39 -21.40
N ALA A 67 -13.79 -9.09 -22.02
CA ALA A 67 -13.91 -7.96 -22.93
C ALA A 67 -13.62 -6.62 -22.22
N ALA A 68 -14.24 -6.36 -21.06
CA ALA A 68 -13.96 -5.15 -20.29
C ALA A 68 -12.54 -5.16 -19.70
N ALA A 69 -12.08 -6.31 -19.20
CA ALA A 69 -10.76 -6.47 -18.61
C ALA A 69 -9.63 -6.27 -19.61
N SER A 70 -9.81 -6.64 -20.89
CA SER A 70 -8.83 -6.42 -21.96
C SER A 70 -8.70 -4.94 -22.38
N ARG A 71 -9.53 -4.05 -21.81
CA ARG A 71 -9.54 -2.61 -22.10
C ARG A 71 -9.13 -1.75 -20.91
N LYS A 72 -8.65 -2.37 -19.82
CA LYS A 72 -8.19 -1.69 -18.60
C LYS A 72 -6.80 -2.17 -18.23
N ALA A 73 -5.94 -1.25 -17.79
CA ALA A 73 -4.66 -1.60 -17.18
C ALA A 73 -4.81 -2.00 -15.69
N HIS A 74 -5.97 -1.77 -15.07
CA HIS A 74 -6.20 -1.94 -13.62
C HIS A 74 -6.95 -3.23 -13.29
N ASN A 75 -6.56 -4.33 -13.91
CA ASN A 75 -7.23 -5.63 -13.79
C ASN A 75 -6.46 -6.61 -12.87
N GLY A 76 -5.55 -6.11 -12.04
CA GLY A 76 -4.72 -6.95 -11.17
C GLY A 76 -3.57 -7.66 -11.90
N VAL A 77 -3.42 -7.47 -13.21
CA VAL A 77 -2.22 -7.90 -13.95
C VAL A 77 -1.16 -6.82 -13.77
N LEU A 78 -0.36 -6.96 -12.71
CA LEU A 78 0.76 -6.07 -12.41
C LEU A 78 2.04 -6.58 -13.09
N PRO A 79 2.88 -5.70 -13.67
CA PRO A 79 4.12 -6.13 -14.33
C PRO A 79 5.14 -6.79 -13.41
N PHE A 80 5.21 -6.34 -12.15
CA PHE A 80 6.21 -6.79 -11.18
C PHE A 80 5.60 -6.95 -9.80
N GLU A 81 6.19 -7.84 -9.01
CA GLU A 81 6.00 -7.89 -7.56
C GLU A 81 6.66 -6.66 -6.90
N PRO A 82 5.97 -5.92 -6.01
CA PRO A 82 6.44 -4.63 -5.51
C PRO A 82 7.77 -4.63 -4.77
N ILE A 83 8.06 -5.62 -3.91
CA ILE A 83 9.30 -5.63 -3.13
C ILE A 83 10.50 -5.87 -4.05
N ALA A 84 10.39 -6.78 -5.00
CA ALA A 84 11.40 -7.02 -6.02
C ALA A 84 11.67 -5.76 -6.85
N LEU A 85 10.61 -5.08 -7.32
CA LEU A 85 10.73 -3.85 -8.09
C LEU A 85 11.38 -2.72 -7.27
N LEU A 86 10.90 -2.47 -6.04
CA LEU A 86 11.49 -1.45 -5.18
C LEU A 86 12.94 -1.75 -4.81
N SER A 87 13.34 -3.03 -4.73
CA SER A 87 14.74 -3.42 -4.50
C SER A 87 15.63 -3.01 -5.68
N ALA A 88 15.13 -3.10 -6.91
CA ALA A 88 15.84 -2.57 -8.09
C ALA A 88 15.88 -1.03 -8.10
N LEU A 89 14.78 -0.39 -7.72
CA LEU A 89 14.68 1.08 -7.67
C LEU A 89 15.53 1.69 -6.55
N ALA A 90 15.74 0.97 -5.45
CA ALA A 90 16.61 1.36 -4.35
C ALA A 90 18.05 1.66 -4.82
N ALA A 91 18.55 0.89 -5.80
CA ALA A 91 19.90 1.04 -6.33
C ALA A 91 20.10 2.27 -7.24
N VAL A 92 19.02 2.92 -7.69
CA VAL A 92 19.07 4.02 -8.67
C VAL A 92 18.44 5.32 -8.16
N THR A 93 18.10 5.37 -6.87
CA THR A 93 17.54 6.51 -6.12
C THR A 93 18.26 6.66 -4.78
N ASN A 94 18.18 7.83 -4.15
CA ASN A 94 19.00 8.15 -2.97
C ASN A 94 18.20 8.56 -1.73
N ASN A 95 17.08 9.26 -1.92
CA ASN A 95 16.34 9.95 -0.86
C ASN A 95 14.89 9.50 -0.77
N ILE A 96 14.26 9.15 -1.90
CA ILE A 96 12.82 8.85 -1.91
C ILE A 96 12.50 7.55 -1.15
N GLY A 97 11.50 7.60 -0.28
CA GLY A 97 10.96 6.42 0.41
C GLY A 97 10.36 5.40 -0.57
N LEU A 98 10.47 4.12 -0.22
CA LEU A 98 10.08 2.99 -1.08
C LEU A 98 9.04 2.14 -0.35
N ILE A 99 7.76 2.44 -0.59
CA ILE A 99 6.64 1.79 0.12
C ILE A 99 6.03 0.70 -0.77
N ALA A 100 6.15 -0.56 -0.34
CA ALA A 100 5.50 -1.70 -1.00
C ALA A 100 4.28 -2.18 -0.21
N THR A 101 3.20 -2.49 -0.92
CA THR A 101 2.11 -3.29 -0.37
C THR A 101 2.52 -4.74 -0.29
N ALA A 102 2.27 -5.37 0.87
CA ALA A 102 2.41 -6.81 1.00
C ALA A 102 1.38 -7.36 1.98
N SER A 103 0.82 -8.52 1.64
CA SER A 103 -0.22 -9.16 2.43
C SER A 103 0.33 -9.79 3.70
N ALA A 104 -0.29 -9.47 4.83
CA ALA A 104 -0.11 -10.21 6.06
C ALA A 104 -0.84 -11.55 6.05
N THR A 105 -1.66 -11.87 5.03
CA THR A 105 -2.56 -13.04 5.01
C THR A 105 -1.92 -14.26 4.35
N TYR A 106 -1.25 -14.06 3.21
CA TYR A 106 -0.83 -15.15 2.31
C TYR A 106 0.68 -15.37 2.26
N THR A 107 1.40 -14.89 3.27
CA THR A 107 2.84 -15.09 3.42
C THR A 107 3.17 -15.55 4.83
N GLU A 108 4.38 -16.06 5.00
CA GLU A 108 4.95 -16.37 6.31
C GLU A 108 5.67 -15.13 6.87
N PRO A 109 5.49 -14.80 8.16
CA PRO A 109 6.06 -13.58 8.75
C PRO A 109 7.59 -13.57 8.68
N PHE A 110 8.24 -14.72 8.82
CA PHE A 110 9.70 -14.81 8.68
C PHE A 110 10.19 -14.45 7.26
N ASN A 111 9.46 -14.86 6.22
CA ASN A 111 9.81 -14.52 4.85
C ASN A 111 9.63 -13.03 4.59
N LEU A 112 8.50 -12.47 5.01
CA LEU A 112 8.20 -11.05 4.80
C LEU A 112 9.19 -10.15 5.58
N ALA A 113 9.49 -10.49 6.82
CA ALA A 113 10.47 -9.77 7.63
C ALA A 113 11.85 -9.72 6.95
N ARG A 114 12.29 -10.83 6.33
CA ARG A 114 13.55 -10.87 5.58
C ARG A 114 13.51 -10.00 4.33
N GLN A 115 12.42 -10.07 3.57
CA GLN A 115 12.25 -9.34 2.32
C GLN A 115 12.33 -7.82 2.56
N PHE A 116 11.56 -7.32 3.51
CA PHE A 116 11.58 -5.90 3.85
C PHE A 116 12.86 -5.47 4.57
N ALA A 117 13.43 -6.27 5.47
CA ALA A 117 14.74 -5.93 6.06
C ALA A 117 15.85 -5.86 4.99
N SER A 118 15.76 -6.69 3.94
CA SER A 118 16.69 -6.64 2.81
C SER A 118 16.48 -5.39 1.96
N LEU A 119 15.24 -5.08 1.58
CA LEU A 119 14.90 -3.82 0.87
C LEU A 119 15.38 -2.60 1.68
N ASP A 120 15.20 -2.66 2.99
CA ASP A 120 15.58 -1.58 3.89
C ASP A 120 17.09 -1.35 3.92
N ARG A 121 17.88 -2.43 3.98
CA ARG A 121 19.34 -2.34 3.88
C ARG A 121 19.81 -1.93 2.49
N LEU A 122 19.20 -2.45 1.43
CA LEU A 122 19.53 -2.07 0.04
C LEU A 122 19.25 -0.59 -0.22
N SER A 123 18.25 -0.04 0.45
CA SER A 123 17.83 1.35 0.30
C SER A 123 18.45 2.31 1.31
N ASN A 124 19.28 1.83 2.24
CA ASN A 124 19.83 2.61 3.36
C ASN A 124 18.75 3.24 4.24
N GLY A 125 17.78 2.44 4.67
CA GLY A 125 16.75 2.89 5.61
C GLY A 125 15.63 3.69 4.96
N ARG A 126 15.18 3.30 3.75
CA ARG A 126 14.07 3.98 3.04
C ARG A 126 12.86 3.07 2.80
N ALA A 127 12.84 1.86 3.33
CA ALA A 127 11.74 0.93 3.09
C ALA A 127 10.50 1.28 3.91
N GLY A 128 9.32 1.08 3.33
CA GLY A 128 8.05 1.07 4.02
C GLY A 128 7.19 -0.12 3.62
N TRP A 129 6.44 -0.67 4.56
CA TRP A 129 5.52 -1.77 4.34
C TRP A 129 4.08 -1.30 4.52
N ASN A 130 3.33 -1.26 3.42
CA ASN A 130 1.87 -1.16 3.46
C ASN A 130 1.25 -2.52 3.81
N LEU A 131 0.92 -2.69 5.09
CA LEU A 131 0.32 -3.89 5.65
C LEU A 131 -1.14 -3.99 5.21
N VAL A 132 -1.43 -5.03 4.41
CA VAL A 132 -2.80 -5.33 3.98
C VAL A 132 -3.24 -6.71 4.43
N THR A 133 -4.54 -6.85 4.70
CA THR A 133 -5.18 -8.11 5.06
C THR A 133 -5.80 -8.82 3.85
N SER A 134 -5.51 -8.35 2.62
CA SER A 134 -6.02 -8.88 1.34
C SER A 134 -7.54 -9.11 1.33
N PRO A 135 -8.34 -8.06 1.10
CA PRO A 135 -9.79 -8.17 1.13
C PRO A 135 -10.38 -8.85 -0.10
N ASP A 136 -9.60 -9.03 -1.17
CA ASP A 136 -10.08 -9.58 -2.43
C ASP A 136 -10.45 -11.07 -2.29
N PRO A 137 -11.69 -11.48 -2.60
CA PRO A 137 -12.18 -12.83 -2.30
C PRO A 137 -11.44 -13.95 -3.04
N LYS A 138 -11.02 -13.74 -4.29
CA LYS A 138 -10.43 -14.80 -5.13
C LYS A 138 -8.93 -14.94 -4.92
N ALA A 139 -8.27 -13.96 -4.29
CA ALA A 139 -6.88 -14.08 -3.88
C ALA A 139 -6.66 -15.38 -3.08
N SER A 140 -7.59 -15.73 -2.19
CA SER A 140 -7.53 -16.96 -1.37
C SER A 140 -7.33 -18.25 -2.18
N LEU A 141 -7.91 -18.32 -3.39
CA LEU A 141 -7.84 -19.48 -4.27
C LEU A 141 -6.42 -19.71 -4.84
N ASN A 142 -5.58 -18.66 -4.87
CA ASN A 142 -4.19 -18.75 -5.31
C ASN A 142 -3.25 -19.27 -4.22
N PHE A 143 -3.72 -19.38 -2.97
CA PHE A 143 -2.92 -19.78 -1.81
C PHE A 143 -3.46 -21.06 -1.13
N GLY A 144 -4.20 -21.87 -1.88
CA GLY A 144 -4.66 -23.19 -1.40
C GLY A 144 -5.82 -23.14 -0.42
N HIS A 145 -6.60 -22.06 -0.40
CA HIS A 145 -7.84 -21.97 0.35
C HIS A 145 -9.05 -22.20 -0.57
N ASP A 146 -10.11 -22.82 -0.05
CA ASP A 146 -11.37 -23.06 -0.78
C ASP A 146 -12.27 -21.81 -0.86
N GLY A 147 -11.94 -20.75 -0.11
CA GLY A 147 -12.72 -19.53 -0.08
C GLY A 147 -12.08 -18.45 0.78
N GLN A 148 -12.73 -17.28 0.79
CA GLN A 148 -12.24 -16.11 1.50
C GLN A 148 -12.20 -16.35 3.01
N ILE A 149 -11.04 -16.11 3.62
CA ILE A 149 -10.87 -16.10 5.09
C ILE A 149 -11.76 -14.98 5.66
N LEU A 150 -12.50 -15.26 6.75
CA LEU A 150 -13.44 -14.29 7.33
C LEU A 150 -12.74 -12.99 7.76
N HIS A 151 -13.44 -11.87 7.65
CA HIS A 151 -12.87 -10.54 7.92
C HIS A 151 -12.24 -10.44 9.32
N ALA A 152 -12.94 -10.92 10.35
CA ALA A 152 -12.43 -10.91 11.72
C ALA A 152 -11.14 -11.74 11.87
N ASP A 153 -11.14 -12.95 11.32
CA ASP A 153 -9.99 -13.86 11.37
C ASP A 153 -8.77 -13.28 10.64
N ARG A 154 -8.97 -12.54 9.54
CA ARG A 154 -7.88 -11.85 8.83
C ARG A 154 -7.23 -10.77 9.69
N TYR A 155 -8.02 -10.01 10.47
CA TYR A 155 -7.48 -8.98 11.35
C TYR A 155 -6.80 -9.56 12.60
N GLU A 156 -7.39 -10.57 13.24
CA GLU A 156 -6.75 -11.28 14.36
C GLU A 156 -5.40 -11.86 13.92
N ARG A 157 -5.37 -12.53 12.77
CA ARG A 157 -4.12 -13.06 12.19
C ARG A 157 -3.14 -11.95 11.83
N ALA A 158 -3.59 -10.83 11.27
CA ALA A 158 -2.74 -9.72 10.88
C ALA A 158 -2.12 -8.99 12.08
N GLU A 159 -2.84 -8.90 13.20
CA GLU A 159 -2.32 -8.35 14.46
C GLU A 159 -1.14 -9.19 14.96
N GLU A 160 -1.31 -10.51 15.08
CA GLU A 160 -0.22 -11.42 15.49
C GLU A 160 0.93 -11.40 14.47
N PHE A 161 0.61 -11.34 13.18
CA PHE A 161 1.62 -11.27 12.12
C PHE A 161 2.50 -10.01 12.24
N ALA A 162 1.88 -8.85 12.49
CA ALA A 162 2.61 -7.59 12.68
C ALA A 162 3.55 -7.67 13.89
N ASP A 163 3.09 -8.25 14.99
CA ASP A 163 3.90 -8.42 16.20
C ASP A 163 5.13 -9.29 15.93
N VAL A 164 4.93 -10.44 15.27
CA VAL A 164 6.04 -11.33 14.89
C VAL A 164 7.05 -10.64 13.98
N VAL A 165 6.60 -9.87 12.98
CA VAL A 165 7.52 -9.17 12.06
C VAL A 165 8.29 -8.06 12.78
N LEU A 166 7.62 -7.25 13.60
CA LEU A 166 8.24 -6.18 14.37
C LEU A 166 9.28 -6.73 15.34
N ASP A 167 8.98 -7.84 16.02
CA ASP A 167 9.92 -8.47 16.92
C ASP A 167 11.08 -9.12 16.16
N LEU A 168 10.82 -9.75 15.00
CA LEU A 168 11.89 -10.28 14.15
C LEU A 168 12.88 -9.18 13.73
N TRP A 169 12.40 -7.99 13.37
CA TRP A 169 13.28 -6.86 13.09
C TRP A 169 14.08 -6.38 14.31
N ARG A 170 13.70 -6.74 15.53
CA ARG A 170 14.45 -6.46 16.77
C ARG A 170 15.36 -7.61 17.20
N SER A 171 15.57 -8.64 16.37
CA SER A 171 16.41 -9.80 16.71
C SER A 171 17.88 -9.46 16.95
N TRP A 172 18.36 -8.36 16.37
CA TRP A 172 19.74 -7.88 16.47
C TRP A 172 19.75 -6.43 16.99
N ASP A 173 20.61 -6.11 17.95
CA ASP A 173 20.80 -4.72 18.36
C ASP A 173 21.57 -3.92 17.30
N ASP A 174 21.45 -2.59 17.34
CA ASP A 174 21.95 -1.70 16.29
C ASP A 174 23.49 -1.79 16.13
N ASP A 175 24.21 -2.07 17.21
CA ASP A 175 25.66 -2.20 17.25
C ASP A 175 26.13 -3.66 17.42
N ALA A 176 25.30 -4.64 17.06
CA ALA A 176 25.62 -6.05 17.21
C ALA A 176 26.82 -6.51 16.36
N PHE A 177 27.07 -5.92 15.19
CA PHE A 177 28.05 -6.40 14.21
C PHE A 177 29.37 -5.59 14.22
N ILE A 178 30.27 -5.88 15.16
CA ILE A 178 31.58 -5.22 15.30
C ILE A 178 32.60 -5.56 14.23
N ARG A 179 32.54 -6.77 13.65
CA ARG A 179 33.44 -7.24 12.57
C ARG A 179 34.92 -6.99 12.86
N ASP A 180 35.34 -7.27 14.09
CA ASP A 180 36.69 -7.08 14.55
C ASP A 180 37.62 -8.15 13.97
N ARG A 181 38.61 -7.72 13.19
CA ARG A 181 39.58 -8.60 12.54
C ARG A 181 40.72 -9.02 13.44
N GLU A 182 41.02 -8.25 14.49
CA GLU A 182 42.10 -8.55 15.43
C GLU A 182 41.66 -9.63 16.42
N THR A 183 40.45 -9.50 16.99
CA THR A 183 39.88 -10.49 17.90
C THR A 183 39.21 -11.66 17.18
N GLY A 184 38.78 -11.47 15.93
CA GLY A 184 38.03 -12.46 15.15
C GLY A 184 36.53 -12.49 15.46
N GLU A 185 36.03 -11.55 16.26
CA GLU A 185 34.61 -11.46 16.61
C GLU A 185 33.82 -10.72 15.51
N TYR A 186 32.90 -11.44 14.85
CA TYR A 186 32.04 -10.82 13.83
C TYR A 186 30.88 -10.03 14.43
N PHE A 187 30.33 -10.49 15.55
CA PHE A 187 29.21 -9.88 16.26
C PHE A 187 29.29 -10.13 17.77
N HIS A 188 28.63 -9.29 18.56
CA HIS A 188 28.49 -9.43 20.00
C HIS A 188 27.45 -10.51 20.37
N PRO A 189 27.83 -11.59 21.08
CA PRO A 189 26.95 -12.72 21.34
C PRO A 189 25.75 -12.39 22.24
N ASP A 190 25.83 -11.33 23.05
CA ASP A 190 24.77 -10.82 23.92
C ASP A 190 23.78 -9.87 23.20
N LYS A 191 24.05 -9.52 21.94
CA LYS A 191 23.26 -8.59 21.12
C LYS A 191 22.42 -9.25 20.02
N VAL A 192 22.20 -10.55 20.16
CA VAL A 192 21.31 -11.34 19.32
C VAL A 192 20.33 -12.11 20.19
N ARG A 193 19.06 -12.12 19.79
CA ARG A 193 17.98 -12.78 20.54
C ARG A 193 17.02 -13.51 19.62
N THR A 194 16.62 -14.70 20.05
CA THR A 194 15.48 -15.42 19.48
C THR A 194 14.17 -14.72 19.88
N LEU A 195 13.13 -14.96 19.09
CA LEU A 195 11.76 -14.54 19.42
C LEU A 195 11.08 -15.57 20.30
N ASP A 196 11.25 -16.86 19.95
CA ASP A 196 10.54 -17.99 20.53
C ASP A 196 9.01 -17.78 20.60
N HIS A 197 8.46 -17.06 19.63
CA HIS A 197 7.04 -16.72 19.54
C HIS A 197 6.17 -17.97 19.38
N ARG A 198 5.10 -18.05 20.17
CA ARG A 198 4.10 -19.11 20.15
C ARG A 198 2.71 -18.51 20.36
N GLY A 199 2.12 -18.02 19.28
CA GLY A 199 0.76 -17.49 19.29
C GLY A 199 -0.28 -18.45 18.73
N LYS A 200 -1.47 -17.91 18.44
CA LYS A 200 -2.61 -18.66 17.90
C LYS A 200 -2.35 -19.06 16.45
N HIS A 201 -1.78 -18.15 15.68
CA HIS A 201 -1.58 -18.29 14.25
C HIS A 201 -0.14 -18.69 13.88
N PHE A 202 0.87 -18.26 14.64
CA PHE A 202 2.28 -18.44 14.28
C PHE A 202 3.12 -19.05 15.39
N ARG A 203 4.14 -19.80 14.97
CA ARG A 203 5.22 -20.30 15.83
C ARG A 203 6.55 -19.99 15.15
N VAL A 204 7.29 -19.01 15.69
CA VAL A 204 8.50 -18.49 15.05
C VAL A 204 9.64 -18.39 16.06
N ARG A 205 10.70 -19.18 15.84
CA ARG A 205 11.87 -19.22 16.73
C ARG A 205 12.75 -17.96 16.63
N GLY A 206 13.03 -17.47 15.41
CA GLY A 206 14.08 -16.48 15.19
C GLY A 206 15.50 -17.03 15.45
N PRO A 207 16.52 -16.17 15.59
CA PRO A 207 16.51 -14.75 15.23
C PRO A 207 16.26 -14.55 13.72
N LEU A 208 15.95 -13.32 13.30
CA LEU A 208 15.98 -12.96 11.89
C LEU A 208 17.41 -13.08 11.35
N ASN A 209 17.58 -13.56 10.11
CA ASN A 209 18.89 -13.72 9.49
C ASN A 209 19.30 -12.53 8.61
N VAL A 210 18.74 -11.35 8.88
CA VAL A 210 19.07 -10.08 8.23
C VAL A 210 19.24 -9.04 9.33
N ALA A 211 20.36 -8.31 9.30
CA ALA A 211 20.61 -7.23 10.25
C ALA A 211 19.62 -6.06 10.06
N ARG A 212 19.49 -5.21 11.07
CA ARG A 212 18.71 -3.97 10.99
C ARG A 212 19.40 -2.94 10.10
N SER A 213 18.62 -2.01 9.57
CA SER A 213 19.12 -0.79 8.91
C SER A 213 19.27 0.34 9.95
N GLU A 214 19.81 1.49 9.53
CA GLU A 214 19.91 2.68 10.38
C GLU A 214 18.56 3.28 10.79
N GLN A 215 17.48 3.06 10.01
CA GLN A 215 16.13 3.49 10.44
C GLN A 215 15.52 2.54 11.47
N GLY A 216 16.23 1.46 11.84
CA GLY A 216 15.79 0.47 12.81
C GLY A 216 14.85 -0.57 12.20
N HIS A 217 13.74 -0.16 11.59
CA HIS A 217 12.85 -1.03 10.84
C HIS A 217 12.10 -0.27 9.73
N PRO A 218 11.60 -0.99 8.70
CA PRO A 218 10.70 -0.41 7.70
C PRO A 218 9.52 0.34 8.31
N VAL A 219 9.17 1.48 7.73
CA VAL A 219 8.00 2.29 8.14
C VAL A 219 6.72 1.48 7.95
N LEU A 220 5.89 1.38 8.99
CA LEU A 220 4.61 0.69 8.87
C LEU A 220 3.53 1.60 8.29
N VAL A 221 2.98 1.18 7.16
CA VAL A 221 1.95 1.89 6.40
C VAL A 221 0.66 1.07 6.39
N GLN A 222 -0.51 1.71 6.45
CA GLN A 222 -1.81 1.04 6.33
C GLN A 222 -2.82 1.87 5.53
N ALA A 223 -3.86 1.21 5.04
CA ALA A 223 -4.97 1.84 4.30
C ALA A 223 -6.36 1.37 4.77
N GLY A 224 -6.45 0.79 5.98
CA GLY A 224 -7.69 0.26 6.52
C GLY A 224 -8.67 1.35 6.98
N ALA A 225 -9.92 1.27 6.54
CA ALA A 225 -11.01 2.17 6.96
C ALA A 225 -12.03 1.52 7.91
N SER A 226 -12.05 0.18 8.02
CA SER A 226 -12.94 -0.55 8.93
C SER A 226 -12.58 -0.30 10.40
N GLU A 227 -13.48 -0.61 11.33
CA GLU A 227 -13.20 -0.52 12.77
C GLU A 227 -11.94 -1.30 13.18
N PRO A 228 -11.77 -2.61 12.82
CA PRO A 228 -10.51 -3.32 13.08
C PRO A 228 -9.31 -2.70 12.35
N GLY A 229 -9.52 -2.16 11.15
CA GLY A 229 -8.47 -1.49 10.38
C GLY A 229 -7.94 -0.23 11.05
N LYS A 230 -8.84 0.62 11.55
CA LYS A 230 -8.48 1.84 12.30
C LYS A 230 -7.81 1.49 13.62
N GLU A 231 -8.25 0.42 14.29
CA GLU A 231 -7.65 -0.05 15.52
C GLU A 231 -6.22 -0.56 15.33
N LEU A 232 -6.00 -1.43 14.32
CA LEU A 232 -4.67 -1.91 13.95
C LEU A 232 -3.76 -0.74 13.52
N ALA A 233 -4.27 0.20 12.73
CA ALA A 233 -3.51 1.38 12.32
C ALA A 233 -3.09 2.25 13.52
N ALA A 234 -4.01 2.49 14.46
CA ALA A 234 -3.70 3.24 15.67
C ALA A 234 -2.62 2.55 16.52
N ARG A 235 -2.60 1.21 16.55
CA ARG A 235 -1.60 0.44 17.28
C ARG A 235 -0.22 0.45 16.63
N THR A 236 -0.15 0.28 15.31
CA THR A 236 1.13 -0.04 14.64
C THR A 236 1.55 0.90 13.51
N ALA A 237 0.62 1.59 12.85
CA ALA A 237 0.95 2.34 11.63
C ALA A 237 1.62 3.68 11.97
N GLU A 238 2.70 4.00 11.27
CA GLU A 238 3.39 5.29 11.27
C GLU A 238 2.87 6.19 10.14
N LEU A 239 2.27 5.59 9.12
CA LEU A 239 1.59 6.26 8.02
C LEU A 239 0.26 5.56 7.68
N VAL A 240 -0.79 6.35 7.45
CA VAL A 240 -2.07 5.87 6.93
C VAL A 240 -2.39 6.57 5.62
N PHE A 241 -2.64 5.79 4.57
CA PHE A 241 -3.27 6.28 3.34
C PHE A 241 -4.79 6.30 3.51
N ALA A 242 -5.38 7.49 3.49
CA ALA A 242 -6.82 7.67 3.65
C ALA A 242 -7.51 7.82 2.28
N ALA A 243 -8.69 7.23 2.13
CA ALA A 243 -9.46 7.21 0.88
C ALA A 243 -10.74 8.07 0.92
N GLN A 244 -10.88 8.91 1.97
CA GLN A 244 -12.05 9.76 2.14
C GLN A 244 -12.06 10.89 1.10
N ILE A 245 -13.21 11.13 0.48
CA ILE A 245 -13.32 11.99 -0.72
C ILE A 245 -13.80 13.40 -0.39
N THR A 246 -14.49 13.59 0.74
CA THR A 246 -14.90 14.91 1.22
C THR A 246 -14.02 15.38 2.38
N LEU A 247 -13.96 16.70 2.57
CA LEU A 247 -13.25 17.30 3.72
C LEU A 247 -13.87 16.87 5.06
N GLU A 248 -15.20 16.74 5.10
CA GLU A 248 -15.93 16.34 6.31
C GLU A 248 -15.59 14.90 6.71
N GLU A 249 -15.69 13.95 5.77
CA GLU A 249 -15.30 12.54 6.00
C GLU A 249 -13.82 12.44 6.38
N SER A 250 -12.96 13.19 5.70
CA SER A 250 -11.51 13.21 5.98
C SER A 250 -11.22 13.71 7.40
N THR A 251 -11.91 14.75 7.85
CA THR A 251 -11.74 15.31 9.20
C THR A 251 -12.26 14.33 10.25
N ARG A 252 -13.41 13.70 10.00
CA ARG A 252 -13.98 12.68 10.89
C ARG A 252 -13.06 11.47 11.03
N TYR A 253 -12.55 10.96 9.92
CA TYR A 253 -11.59 9.85 9.90
C TYR A 253 -10.29 10.22 10.62
N TYR A 254 -9.76 11.42 10.36
CA TYR A 254 -8.57 11.92 11.03
C TYR A 254 -8.75 11.96 12.54
N SER A 255 -9.81 12.59 13.03
CA SER A 255 -10.09 12.70 14.47
C SER A 255 -10.29 11.34 15.14
N ASP A 256 -10.98 10.41 14.47
CA ASP A 256 -11.20 9.06 14.99
C ASP A 256 -9.88 8.28 15.13
N VAL A 257 -9.10 8.18 14.05
CA VAL A 257 -7.82 7.45 14.08
C VAL A 257 -6.85 8.07 15.09
N LYS A 258 -6.77 9.41 15.15
CA LYS A 258 -5.93 10.12 16.13
C LYS A 258 -6.38 9.88 17.57
N GLY A 259 -7.69 9.93 17.83
CA GLY A 259 -8.25 9.70 19.16
C GLY A 259 -7.92 8.31 19.74
N ARG A 260 -7.64 7.32 18.88
CA ARG A 260 -7.27 5.95 19.29
C ARG A 260 -5.81 5.81 19.74
N LEU A 261 -4.92 6.72 19.34
CA LEU A 261 -3.46 6.59 19.57
C LEU A 261 -3.10 6.51 21.06
N LEU A 262 -3.79 7.28 21.90
CA LEU A 262 -3.53 7.35 23.33
C LEU A 262 -3.68 5.99 24.04
N LYS A 263 -4.57 5.11 23.55
CA LYS A 263 -4.74 3.74 24.08
C LYS A 263 -3.43 2.93 23.98
N TYR A 264 -2.57 3.28 23.03
CA TYR A 264 -1.31 2.60 22.74
C TYR A 264 -0.09 3.39 23.21
N GLY A 265 -0.28 4.44 24.01
CA GLY A 265 0.82 5.30 24.47
C GLY A 265 1.47 6.13 23.36
N ARG A 266 0.77 6.32 22.24
CA ARG A 266 1.24 7.06 21.07
C ARG A 266 0.67 8.47 21.07
N SER A 267 1.42 9.39 20.49
CA SER A 267 1.09 10.79 20.31
C SER A 267 0.61 11.08 18.88
N ASP A 268 0.00 12.26 18.68
CA ASP A 268 -0.42 12.70 17.35
C ASP A 268 0.74 12.81 16.36
N ASP A 269 1.99 12.97 16.80
CA ASP A 269 3.11 13.09 15.87
C ASP A 269 3.59 11.74 15.33
N ASP A 270 3.27 10.64 16.02
CA ASP A 270 3.73 9.27 15.69
C ASP A 270 3.03 8.65 14.48
N LEU A 271 1.95 9.27 13.98
CA LEU A 271 1.19 8.77 12.84
C LEU A 271 0.94 9.90 11.84
N LYS A 272 1.36 9.74 10.58
CA LYS A 272 0.94 10.64 9.50
C LYS A 272 -0.30 10.08 8.81
N ILE A 273 -1.25 10.94 8.46
CA ILE A 273 -2.44 10.56 7.69
C ILE A 273 -2.37 11.32 6.36
N MET A 274 -2.31 10.58 5.26
CA MET A 274 -2.14 11.10 3.90
C MET A 274 -3.36 10.73 3.06
N PRO A 275 -4.31 11.66 2.87
CA PRO A 275 -5.44 11.46 1.98
C PRO A 275 -4.99 11.34 0.51
N GLY A 276 -5.56 10.39 -0.21
CA GLY A 276 -5.38 10.28 -1.65
C GLY A 276 -6.12 11.41 -2.38
N ILE A 277 -5.43 12.08 -3.30
CA ILE A 277 -6.01 13.11 -4.16
C ILE A 277 -5.65 12.84 -5.62
N PHE A 278 -6.52 13.25 -6.54
CA PHE A 278 -6.30 13.21 -7.98
C PHE A 278 -6.33 14.65 -8.52
N PRO A 279 -5.20 15.38 -8.46
CA PRO A 279 -5.16 16.75 -8.95
C PRO A 279 -5.06 16.79 -10.47
N VAL A 280 -5.96 17.53 -11.12
CA VAL A 280 -5.79 17.97 -12.51
C VAL A 280 -5.47 19.46 -12.49
N VAL A 281 -4.32 19.83 -13.05
CA VAL A 281 -3.78 21.19 -12.94
C VAL A 281 -3.62 21.85 -14.31
N GLY A 282 -3.93 23.14 -14.37
CA GLY A 282 -3.76 24.00 -15.53
C GLY A 282 -3.34 25.41 -15.10
N LYS A 283 -2.82 26.22 -16.03
CA LYS A 283 -2.53 27.64 -15.77
C LYS A 283 -3.82 28.44 -15.55
N THR A 284 -4.94 27.92 -16.04
CA THR A 284 -6.29 28.46 -15.84
C THR A 284 -7.25 27.32 -15.48
N GLN A 285 -8.41 27.66 -14.92
CA GLN A 285 -9.47 26.68 -14.64
C GLN A 285 -9.92 25.96 -15.92
N ALA A 286 -10.10 26.71 -17.02
CA ALA A 286 -10.50 26.13 -18.30
C ALA A 286 -9.48 25.09 -18.82
N GLU A 287 -8.17 25.33 -18.65
CA GLU A 287 -7.14 24.34 -19.02
C GLU A 287 -7.20 23.08 -18.14
N ALA A 288 -7.50 23.23 -16.85
CA ALA A 288 -7.67 22.09 -15.96
C ALA A 288 -8.91 21.27 -16.31
N ASP A 289 -10.03 21.94 -16.61
CA ASP A 289 -11.28 21.29 -17.02
C ASP A 289 -11.11 20.57 -18.36
N GLU A 290 -10.44 21.18 -19.34
CA GLU A 290 -10.14 20.55 -20.63
C GLU A 290 -9.33 19.26 -20.48
N LYS A 291 -8.28 19.27 -19.64
CA LYS A 291 -7.49 18.06 -19.33
C LYS A 291 -8.31 16.98 -18.63
N PHE A 292 -9.20 17.38 -17.73
CA PHE A 292 -10.07 16.44 -17.03
C PHE A 292 -11.04 15.78 -18.01
N GLU A 293 -11.68 16.57 -18.89
CA GLU A 293 -12.59 16.07 -19.91
C GLU A 293 -11.89 15.22 -20.98
N GLU A 294 -10.64 15.54 -21.37
CA GLU A 294 -9.83 14.68 -22.25
C GLU A 294 -9.68 13.27 -21.65
N LEU A 295 -9.45 13.17 -20.33
CA LEU A 295 -9.40 11.87 -19.64
C LEU A 295 -10.77 11.19 -19.57
N GLN A 296 -11.86 11.92 -19.32
CA GLN A 296 -13.21 11.36 -19.28
C GLN A 296 -13.62 10.79 -20.65
N ALA A 297 -13.29 11.48 -21.73
CA ALA A 297 -13.57 11.05 -23.10
C ALA A 297 -12.86 9.74 -23.49
N LEU A 298 -11.81 9.35 -22.77
CA LEU A 298 -11.11 8.07 -22.97
C LEU A 298 -11.80 6.89 -22.27
N VAL A 299 -12.85 7.11 -21.47
CA VAL A 299 -13.56 6.00 -20.83
C VAL A 299 -14.42 5.27 -21.87
N GLN A 300 -14.23 3.95 -21.99
CA GLN A 300 -15.13 3.14 -22.81
C GLN A 300 -16.36 2.73 -21.97
N PRO A 301 -17.58 2.75 -22.54
CA PRO A 301 -18.79 2.45 -21.77
C PRO A 301 -18.76 1.10 -21.04
N ASP A 302 -18.28 0.05 -21.69
CA ASP A 302 -18.17 -1.29 -21.08
C ASP A 302 -17.17 -1.33 -19.91
N VAL A 303 -16.08 -0.56 -20.00
CA VAL A 303 -15.12 -0.35 -18.92
C VAL A 303 -15.76 0.37 -17.74
N GLY A 304 -16.53 1.43 -18.00
CA GLY A 304 -17.27 2.18 -16.99
C GLY A 304 -18.33 1.33 -16.29
N LEU A 305 -19.16 0.62 -17.06
CA LEU A 305 -20.20 -0.26 -16.53
C LEU A 305 -19.64 -1.41 -15.70
N ASP A 306 -18.57 -2.06 -16.16
CA ASP A 306 -17.89 -3.09 -15.38
C ASP A 306 -17.30 -2.53 -14.07
N PHE A 307 -16.71 -1.32 -14.12
CA PHE A 307 -16.19 -0.67 -12.92
C PHE A 307 -17.31 -0.35 -11.91
N LEU A 308 -18.44 0.20 -12.37
CA LEU A 308 -19.60 0.48 -11.54
C LEU A 308 -20.23 -0.79 -10.97
N SER A 309 -20.27 -1.89 -11.75
CA SER A 309 -20.84 -3.16 -11.31
C SER A 309 -20.18 -3.69 -10.03
N ARG A 310 -18.90 -3.35 -9.80
CA ARG A 310 -18.19 -3.70 -8.56
C ARG A 310 -18.74 -2.96 -7.34
N PHE A 311 -19.11 -1.68 -7.49
CA PHE A 311 -19.65 -0.86 -6.41
C PHE A 311 -21.14 -1.11 -6.17
N SER A 312 -21.84 -1.63 -7.17
CA SER A 312 -23.24 -2.06 -7.07
C SER A 312 -23.40 -3.54 -6.69
N GLY A 313 -22.35 -4.18 -6.15
CA GLY A 313 -22.44 -5.55 -5.62
C GLY A 313 -22.66 -6.62 -6.70
N GLY A 314 -22.22 -6.35 -7.92
CA GLY A 314 -22.39 -7.21 -9.09
C GLY A 314 -23.66 -6.92 -9.89
N PHE A 315 -24.41 -5.86 -9.56
CA PHE A 315 -25.60 -5.50 -10.32
C PHE A 315 -25.23 -5.15 -11.77
N ASP A 316 -25.88 -5.81 -12.72
CA ASP A 316 -25.59 -5.63 -14.14
C ASP A 316 -26.29 -4.38 -14.68
N LEU A 317 -25.49 -3.38 -15.06
CA LEU A 317 -25.95 -2.13 -15.62
C LEU A 317 -25.99 -2.14 -17.16
N SER A 318 -25.63 -3.26 -17.82
CA SER A 318 -25.50 -3.34 -19.28
C SER A 318 -26.79 -3.05 -20.07
N GLY A 319 -27.95 -3.30 -19.47
CA GLY A 319 -29.26 -3.07 -20.07
C GLY A 319 -29.83 -1.65 -19.90
N TYR A 320 -29.13 -0.77 -19.18
CA TYR A 320 -29.61 0.59 -18.87
C TYR A 320 -29.02 1.63 -19.83
N LEU A 321 -29.76 2.72 -20.05
CA LEU A 321 -29.27 3.86 -20.84
C LEU A 321 -28.10 4.53 -20.12
N LEU A 322 -26.98 4.72 -20.83
CA LEU A 322 -25.76 5.32 -20.26
C LEU A 322 -25.99 6.73 -19.72
N ASP A 323 -26.76 7.54 -20.43
CA ASP A 323 -27.10 8.91 -20.04
C ASP A 323 -28.42 8.99 -19.24
N GLY A 324 -28.95 7.85 -18.81
CA GLY A 324 -30.15 7.76 -17.97
C GLY A 324 -29.84 7.89 -16.48
N PRO A 325 -30.86 8.06 -15.63
CA PRO A 325 -30.67 7.97 -14.18
C PRO A 325 -30.20 6.56 -13.79
N LEU A 326 -29.41 6.47 -12.71
CA LEU A 326 -29.10 5.17 -12.10
C LEU A 326 -30.40 4.47 -11.66
N PRO A 327 -30.53 3.16 -11.91
CA PRO A 327 -31.68 2.40 -11.43
C PRO A 327 -31.68 2.26 -9.92
N ASP A 328 -32.83 1.91 -9.35
CA ASP A 328 -32.92 1.49 -7.95
C ASP A 328 -32.08 0.21 -7.78
N MET A 329 -31.02 0.30 -6.97
CA MET A 329 -30.06 -0.79 -6.72
C MET A 329 -30.25 -1.35 -5.30
N PRO A 330 -30.08 -2.68 -5.11
CA PRO A 330 -30.14 -3.29 -3.78
C PRO A 330 -28.99 -2.82 -2.89
N GLU A 331 -29.21 -2.77 -1.57
CA GLU A 331 -28.12 -2.56 -0.61
C GLU A 331 -27.10 -3.70 -0.72
N THR A 332 -25.80 -3.36 -0.76
CA THR A 332 -24.73 -4.34 -0.96
C THR A 332 -23.89 -4.51 0.30
N ASN A 333 -23.43 -5.74 0.55
CA ASN A 333 -22.51 -6.09 1.65
C ASN A 333 -21.02 -6.06 1.20
N TRP A 334 -20.74 -5.56 -0.01
CA TRP A 334 -19.38 -5.44 -0.54
C TRP A 334 -18.61 -4.29 0.14
N THR A 335 -17.30 -4.20 -0.12
CA THR A 335 -16.34 -3.41 0.67
C THR A 335 -16.83 -2.00 1.01
N LYS A 336 -17.16 -1.78 2.28
CA LYS A 336 -17.34 -0.45 2.87
C LYS A 336 -15.96 0.17 3.11
N SER A 337 -15.25 0.47 2.03
CA SER A 337 -13.96 1.21 2.08
C SER A 337 -14.16 2.72 2.06
N ARG A 338 -15.39 3.19 2.32
CA ARG A 338 -15.76 4.59 2.43
C ARG A 338 -16.61 4.76 3.68
#